data_AF-A0A6G0SW59-F1
#
_entry.id   AF-A0A6G0SW59-F1
#
_cell.length_a   1.000
_cell.length_b   1.000
_cell.length_c   1.000
_cell.angle_alpha   90.00
_cell.angle_beta   90.00
_cell.angle_gamma   90.00
#
_symmetry.space_group_name_H-M   'P 1'
#
loop_
_entity.id
_entity.type
_entity.pdbx_description
1 polymer ?
#
loop_
_entity_poly.entity_id
_entity_poly.type
_entity_poly.pdbx_seq_one_letter_code
_entity_poly.pdbx_strand_id
1 'polypeptide(L)'
;MESKKKIYKWTADDIASAITLRSLSPKTYKYLRNEKKYPLPGLSTLRGWAGRFHIEQGILFSILNIMKHKSLISSWRQPIYYQFDTQMTKEILFNIIRQLNEISFDVRGVVSDMGPTNRKLWNELDSSIEKPYFIHPESETKRASEVIQIINDWFDLLNTQFPVDKFVKSYGMDLENQNQLLKKIDEFIMNMRVYGHNSMLPFQKGILYSNESLRNLLADLKLDYSDINYLITRRVNQDLLENLFSYLKGMNGANTHLTPLDFKHCLKKCEIYSEELVEVNSIDSVGRGKVSQEQMDLLKCFEEQFNIPEKSIEDEAQEYVVDYVAKRFISKYPNLGYKTEKLHDNEAATSWIQIMSNGHLITPSNELLLAAKYMEDEFQKLHGNNINRSSKIIEQLFKTVKQLHSLRDEVIKCLVWTRTFIRFNALNKAIEHDMPKNKITKKKIRKFIV
;
A
#
# COMPACT_ATOMS: atom_id res chain seq x y z
N MET A 1 37.01 -28.61 -80.76
CA MET A 1 36.71 -28.42 -79.33
C MET A 1 35.33 -27.80 -79.22
N GLU A 2 34.30 -28.57 -78.86
CA GLU A 2 32.98 -28.00 -78.59
C GLU A 2 33.10 -27.03 -77.41
N SER A 3 32.66 -25.79 -77.60
CA SER A 3 32.66 -24.77 -76.56
C SER A 3 31.80 -25.28 -75.39
N LYS A 4 32.41 -25.47 -74.21
CA LYS A 4 31.69 -25.82 -72.98
C LYS A 4 30.48 -24.88 -72.84
N LYS A 5 29.25 -25.42 -72.92
CA LYS A 5 28.01 -24.65 -72.72
C LYS A 5 28.14 -23.86 -71.42
N LYS A 6 28.12 -22.53 -71.48
CA LYS A 6 28.10 -21.66 -70.29
C LYS A 6 26.94 -22.11 -69.39
N ILE A 7 27.26 -22.59 -68.19
CA ILE A 7 26.26 -22.94 -67.19
C ILE A 7 25.73 -21.61 -66.65
N TYR A 8 24.51 -21.24 -67.07
CA TYR A 8 23.84 -20.05 -66.57
C TYR A 8 23.37 -20.29 -65.13
N LYS A 9 23.80 -19.43 -64.20
CA LYS A 9 23.31 -19.44 -62.81
C LYS A 9 22.04 -18.59 -62.75
N TRP A 10 20.90 -19.24 -62.56
CA TRP A 10 19.60 -18.57 -62.41
C TRP A 10 19.51 -17.80 -61.09
N THR A 11 19.05 -16.56 -61.14
CA THR A 11 18.72 -15.76 -59.96
C THR A 11 17.34 -16.13 -59.41
N ALA A 12 16.99 -15.66 -58.20
CA ALA A 12 15.65 -15.87 -57.64
C ALA A 12 14.56 -15.23 -58.50
N ASP A 13 14.83 -14.04 -59.05
CA ASP A 13 13.88 -13.30 -59.91
C ASP A 13 13.67 -13.99 -61.26
N ASP A 14 14.73 -14.57 -61.84
CA ASP A 14 14.63 -15.37 -63.06
C ASP A 14 13.74 -16.60 -62.84
N ILE A 15 13.94 -17.28 -61.70
CA ILE A 15 13.15 -18.46 -61.34
C ILE A 15 11.69 -18.07 -61.07
N ALA A 16 11.44 -16.98 -60.34
CA ALA A 16 10.09 -16.48 -60.08
C ALA A 16 9.34 -16.13 -61.38
N SER A 17 9.98 -15.37 -62.28
CA SER A 17 9.45 -15.01 -63.59
C SER A 17 9.14 -16.24 -64.44
N ALA A 18 10.04 -17.23 -64.43
CA ALA A 18 9.87 -18.48 -65.16
C ALA A 18 8.72 -19.34 -64.59
N ILE A 19 8.55 -19.38 -63.27
CA ILE A 19 7.43 -20.07 -62.61
C ILE A 19 6.11 -19.39 -62.98
N THR A 20 6.05 -18.06 -62.95
CA THR A 20 4.85 -17.28 -63.35
C THR A 20 4.46 -17.52 -64.81
N LEU A 21 5.43 -17.48 -65.74
CA LEU A 21 5.15 -17.77 -67.15
C LEU A 21 4.62 -19.20 -67.33
N ARG A 22 5.17 -20.16 -66.58
CA ARG A 22 4.72 -21.55 -66.61
C ARG A 22 3.34 -21.75 -65.99
N SER A 23 3.00 -21.03 -64.91
CA SER A 23 1.69 -21.13 -64.26
C SER A 23 0.57 -20.58 -65.14
N LEU A 24 0.88 -19.58 -65.98
CA LEU A 24 -0.06 -19.07 -66.99
C LEU A 24 -0.31 -20.08 -68.11
N SER A 25 0.75 -20.68 -68.68
CA SER A 25 0.60 -21.72 -69.70
C SER A 25 1.82 -22.66 -69.77
N PRO A 26 1.69 -23.93 -69.32
CA PRO A 26 2.75 -24.92 -69.44
C PRO A 26 3.12 -25.25 -70.89
N LYS A 27 2.16 -25.17 -71.82
CA LYS A 27 2.38 -25.41 -73.26
C LYS A 27 3.20 -24.30 -73.88
N THR A 28 2.84 -23.04 -73.60
CA THR A 28 3.58 -21.87 -74.09
C THR A 28 5.00 -21.84 -73.53
N TYR A 29 5.19 -22.15 -72.26
CA TYR A 29 6.51 -22.24 -71.64
C TYR A 29 7.41 -23.28 -72.36
N LYS A 30 6.87 -24.48 -72.63
CA LYS A 30 7.59 -25.53 -73.37
C LYS A 30 7.92 -25.09 -74.80
N TYR A 31 6.97 -24.46 -75.50
CA TYR A 31 7.16 -23.97 -76.86
C TYR A 31 8.26 -22.89 -76.93
N LEU A 32 8.21 -21.89 -76.05
CA LEU A 32 9.21 -20.82 -76.00
C LEU A 32 10.61 -21.36 -75.72
N ARG A 33 10.73 -22.32 -74.79
CA ARG A 33 12.01 -22.93 -74.44
C ARG A 33 12.55 -23.86 -75.53
N ASN A 34 11.71 -24.75 -76.06
CA ASN A 34 12.16 -25.86 -76.91
C ASN A 34 12.19 -25.48 -78.40
N GLU A 35 11.16 -24.77 -78.88
CA GLU A 35 11.02 -24.38 -80.30
C GLU A 35 11.68 -23.03 -80.56
N LYS A 36 11.37 -22.01 -79.76
CA LYS A 36 11.92 -20.64 -79.92
C LYS A 36 13.27 -20.42 -79.24
N LYS A 37 13.81 -21.44 -78.57
CA LYS A 37 15.13 -21.43 -77.89
C LYS A 37 15.33 -20.24 -76.93
N TYR A 38 14.25 -19.75 -76.33
CA TYR A 38 14.34 -18.69 -75.32
C TYR A 38 15.11 -19.20 -74.08
N PRO A 39 15.97 -18.38 -73.45
CA PRO A 39 16.78 -18.80 -72.30
C PRO A 39 15.92 -18.97 -71.05
N LEU A 40 15.27 -20.12 -70.91
CA LEU A 40 14.40 -20.47 -69.78
C LEU A 40 14.95 -21.68 -68.99
N PRO A 41 14.79 -21.69 -67.64
CA PRO A 41 15.18 -22.80 -66.79
C PRO A 41 14.63 -24.16 -67.24
N GLY A 42 15.35 -25.24 -66.92
CA GLY A 42 14.82 -26.60 -67.11
C GLY A 42 13.68 -26.91 -66.14
N LEU A 43 12.77 -27.81 -66.51
CA LEU A 43 11.68 -28.23 -65.62
C LEU A 43 12.19 -28.89 -64.34
N SER A 44 13.30 -29.62 -64.40
CA SER A 44 13.99 -30.18 -63.22
C SER A 44 14.55 -29.07 -62.32
N THR A 45 15.10 -28.01 -62.91
CA THR A 45 15.55 -26.81 -62.18
C THR A 45 14.36 -26.16 -61.47
N LEU A 46 13.26 -25.88 -62.18
CA LEU A 46 12.07 -25.30 -61.55
C LEU A 46 11.51 -26.16 -60.42
N ARG A 47 11.46 -27.48 -60.58
CA ARG A 47 11.03 -28.41 -59.52
C ARG A 47 11.98 -28.41 -58.33
N GLY A 48 13.30 -28.41 -58.58
CA GLY A 48 14.31 -28.36 -57.53
C GLY A 48 14.25 -27.06 -56.72
N TRP A 49 13.94 -25.94 -57.36
CA TRP A 49 13.70 -24.68 -56.67
C TRP A 49 12.36 -24.66 -55.93
N ALA A 50 11.29 -25.15 -56.55
CA ALA A 50 9.97 -25.26 -55.92
C ALA A 50 10.00 -26.15 -54.66
N GLY A 51 10.78 -27.23 -54.70
CA GLY A 51 10.97 -28.15 -53.56
C GLY A 51 11.71 -27.55 -52.36
N ARG A 52 12.33 -26.37 -52.50
CA ARG A 52 12.93 -25.64 -51.36
C ARG A 52 11.89 -24.93 -50.51
N PHE A 53 10.69 -24.68 -51.05
CA PHE A 53 9.61 -24.05 -50.31
C PHE A 53 8.87 -25.11 -49.52
N HIS A 54 9.17 -25.18 -48.23
CA HIS A 54 8.43 -26.04 -47.31
C HIS A 54 7.13 -25.34 -46.89
N ILE A 55 6.03 -26.08 -46.95
CA ILE A 55 4.72 -25.63 -46.52
C ILE A 55 4.27 -26.62 -45.45
N GLU A 56 4.08 -26.13 -44.23
CA GLU A 56 3.68 -26.92 -43.06
C GLU A 56 2.20 -26.75 -42.76
N GLN A 57 1.56 -27.86 -42.38
CA GLN A 57 0.16 -27.91 -42.00
C GLN A 57 -0.13 -26.96 -40.83
N GLY A 58 -1.24 -26.23 -40.90
CA GLY A 58 -1.63 -25.21 -39.94
C GLY A 58 -1.57 -23.79 -40.53
N ILE A 59 -1.10 -22.84 -39.72
CA ILE A 59 -1.03 -21.42 -40.09
C ILE A 59 0.18 -21.17 -40.99
N LEU A 60 -0.04 -20.51 -42.13
CA LEU A 60 0.97 -20.23 -43.13
C LEU A 60 1.78 -18.97 -42.79
N PHE A 61 2.67 -19.06 -41.80
CA PHE A 61 3.48 -17.93 -41.31
C PHE A 61 4.31 -17.22 -42.40
N SER A 62 4.85 -17.98 -43.36
CA SER A 62 5.56 -17.42 -44.52
C SER A 62 4.69 -16.45 -45.33
N ILE A 63 3.39 -16.73 -45.43
CA ILE A 63 2.42 -15.87 -46.12
C ILE A 63 2.05 -14.66 -45.26
N LEU A 64 1.83 -14.86 -43.95
CA LEU A 64 1.57 -13.76 -43.01
C LEU A 64 2.70 -12.72 -43.00
N ASN A 65 3.96 -13.17 -43.04
CA ASN A 65 5.13 -12.30 -43.15
C ASN A 65 5.12 -11.50 -44.45
N ILE A 66 4.79 -12.12 -45.58
CA ILE A 66 4.65 -11.42 -46.86
C ILE A 66 3.52 -10.39 -46.79
N MET A 67 2.38 -10.74 -46.17
CA MET A 67 1.24 -9.84 -45.99
C MET A 67 1.60 -8.62 -45.13
N LYS A 68 2.41 -8.79 -44.08
CA LYS A 68 2.90 -7.66 -43.24
C LYS A 68 3.62 -6.58 -44.07
N HIS A 69 4.37 -6.99 -45.08
CA HIS A 69 5.12 -6.08 -45.97
C HIS A 69 4.31 -5.61 -47.19
N LYS A 70 3.19 -6.26 -47.49
CA LYS A 70 2.29 -5.93 -48.60
C LYS A 70 0.97 -5.40 -48.05
N SER A 71 0.94 -4.14 -47.62
CA SER A 71 -0.32 -3.53 -47.20
C SER A 71 -0.53 -2.17 -47.85
N LEU A 72 -1.73 -2.00 -48.43
CA LEU A 72 -2.49 -0.77 -48.74
C LEU A 72 -2.90 -0.49 -50.19
N ILE A 73 -2.53 -1.29 -51.19
CA ILE A 73 -2.89 -0.98 -52.59
C ILE A 73 -3.54 -2.21 -53.25
N SER A 74 -4.85 -2.12 -53.51
CA SER A 74 -5.74 -3.06 -54.21
C SER A 74 -6.41 -4.19 -53.40
N SER A 75 -7.51 -4.71 -53.96
CA SER A 75 -8.18 -5.93 -53.48
C SER A 75 -7.28 -7.15 -53.72
N TRP A 76 -7.16 -8.02 -52.73
CA TRP A 76 -6.32 -9.22 -52.81
C TRP A 76 -6.92 -10.36 -51.98
N ARG A 77 -6.47 -11.60 -52.25
CA ARG A 77 -6.88 -12.82 -51.53
C ARG A 77 -5.65 -13.71 -51.31
N GLN A 78 -5.43 -14.23 -50.11
CA GLN A 78 -4.40 -15.24 -49.83
C GLN A 78 -4.93 -16.32 -48.89
N PRO A 79 -4.55 -17.60 -49.09
CA PRO A 79 -4.75 -18.64 -48.10
C PRO A 79 -3.81 -18.42 -46.92
N ILE A 80 -4.33 -18.51 -45.70
CA ILE A 80 -3.55 -18.29 -44.46
C ILE A 80 -3.52 -19.52 -43.54
N TYR A 81 -4.36 -20.51 -43.81
CA TYR A 81 -4.45 -21.75 -43.05
C TYR A 81 -4.79 -22.90 -43.99
N TYR A 82 -4.15 -24.05 -43.80
CA TYR A 82 -4.57 -25.30 -44.43
C TYR A 82 -4.30 -26.49 -43.51
N GLN A 83 -5.15 -27.50 -43.59
CA GLN A 83 -5.00 -28.72 -42.80
C GLN A 83 -5.72 -29.88 -43.48
N PHE A 84 -5.19 -31.11 -43.39
CA PHE A 84 -5.88 -32.29 -43.90
C PHE A 84 -6.85 -32.86 -42.86
N ASP A 85 -8.01 -33.33 -43.33
CA ASP A 85 -9.03 -34.08 -42.56
C ASP A 85 -9.38 -33.51 -41.16
N THR A 86 -9.34 -32.18 -41.02
CA THR A 86 -9.55 -31.49 -39.75
C THR A 86 -10.73 -30.54 -39.83
N GLN A 87 -11.59 -30.58 -38.82
CA GLN A 87 -12.73 -29.67 -38.69
C GLN A 87 -12.27 -28.31 -38.16
N MET A 88 -12.95 -27.23 -38.58
CA MET A 88 -12.71 -25.90 -38.00
C MET A 88 -13.28 -25.85 -36.59
N THR A 89 -12.43 -25.62 -35.59
CA THR A 89 -12.82 -25.46 -34.18
C THR A 89 -12.69 -23.99 -33.75
N LYS A 90 -13.34 -23.64 -32.63
CA LYS A 90 -13.23 -22.31 -32.03
C LYS A 90 -11.77 -21.93 -31.74
N GLU A 91 -10.98 -22.88 -31.27
CA GLU A 91 -9.57 -22.69 -30.94
C GLU A 91 -8.73 -22.37 -32.18
N ILE A 92 -8.88 -23.15 -33.26
CA ILE A 92 -8.17 -22.92 -34.52
C ILE A 92 -8.58 -21.56 -35.10
N LEU A 93 -9.87 -21.26 -35.16
CA LEU A 93 -10.38 -19.99 -35.68
C LEU A 93 -9.84 -18.80 -34.88
N PHE A 94 -9.90 -18.87 -33.54
CA PHE A 94 -9.41 -17.80 -32.69
C PHE A 94 -7.89 -17.63 -32.81
N ASN A 95 -7.13 -18.72 -32.92
CA ASN A 95 -5.70 -18.63 -33.16
C ASN A 95 -5.38 -17.92 -34.49
N ILE A 96 -6.11 -18.24 -35.57
CA ILE A 96 -5.96 -17.55 -36.86
C ILE A 96 -6.26 -16.05 -36.73
N ILE A 97 -7.37 -15.69 -36.07
CA ILE A 97 -7.76 -14.28 -35.87
C ILE A 97 -6.69 -13.53 -35.07
N ARG A 98 -6.11 -14.14 -34.03
CA ARG A 98 -5.02 -13.54 -33.24
C ARG A 98 -3.78 -13.27 -34.08
N GLN A 99 -3.34 -14.25 -34.85
CA GLN A 99 -2.18 -14.13 -35.73
C GLN A 99 -2.38 -13.04 -36.80
N LEU A 100 -3.60 -12.87 -37.30
CA LEU A 100 -3.94 -11.75 -38.20
C LEU A 100 -3.93 -10.40 -37.47
N ASN A 101 -4.43 -10.34 -36.25
CA ASN A 101 -4.41 -9.10 -35.47
C ASN A 101 -2.98 -8.64 -35.13
N GLU A 102 -2.06 -9.58 -34.85
CA GLU A 102 -0.63 -9.30 -34.62
C GLU A 102 0.05 -8.62 -35.80
N ILE A 103 -0.36 -8.94 -37.03
CA ILE A 103 0.10 -8.27 -38.26
C ILE A 103 -0.77 -7.08 -38.66
N SER A 104 -1.58 -6.54 -37.73
CA SER A 104 -2.47 -5.38 -37.89
C SER A 104 -3.60 -5.57 -38.90
N PHE A 105 -4.04 -6.81 -39.13
CA PHE A 105 -5.22 -7.11 -39.92
C PHE A 105 -6.41 -7.41 -39.02
N ASP A 106 -7.38 -6.50 -39.03
CA ASP A 106 -8.60 -6.56 -38.22
C ASP A 106 -9.70 -7.39 -38.91
N VAL A 107 -9.99 -8.58 -38.37
CA VAL A 107 -10.97 -9.52 -38.94
C VAL A 107 -12.38 -9.12 -38.50
N ARG A 108 -13.15 -8.55 -39.43
CA ARG A 108 -14.52 -8.06 -39.17
C ARG A 108 -15.63 -9.05 -39.46
N GLY A 109 -15.35 -10.13 -40.18
CA GLY A 109 -16.35 -11.12 -40.55
C GLY A 109 -15.72 -12.45 -40.95
N VAL A 110 -16.44 -13.53 -40.67
CA VAL A 110 -16.08 -14.89 -41.05
C VAL A 110 -17.26 -15.47 -41.83
N VAL A 111 -16.97 -16.15 -42.93
CA VAL A 111 -17.97 -16.80 -43.76
C VAL A 111 -17.69 -18.30 -43.76
N SER A 112 -18.71 -19.10 -43.46
CA SER A 112 -18.64 -20.57 -43.49
C SER A 112 -19.76 -21.14 -44.36
N ASP A 113 -19.59 -22.39 -44.80
CA ASP A 113 -20.72 -23.16 -45.34
C ASP A 113 -21.70 -23.55 -44.22
N MET A 114 -22.81 -24.21 -44.60
CA MET A 114 -23.84 -24.69 -43.67
C MET A 114 -23.63 -26.16 -43.25
N GLY A 115 -22.42 -26.69 -43.33
CA GLY A 115 -22.10 -28.08 -42.94
C GLY A 115 -22.36 -28.36 -41.46
N PRO A 116 -22.63 -29.62 -41.06
CA PRO A 116 -22.97 -29.97 -39.68
C PRO A 116 -21.88 -29.56 -38.66
N THR A 117 -20.61 -29.62 -39.06
CA THR A 117 -19.46 -29.21 -38.24
C THR A 117 -19.43 -27.70 -38.01
N ASN A 118 -19.71 -26.90 -39.04
CA ASN A 118 -19.75 -25.44 -38.94
C ASN A 118 -20.98 -24.98 -38.13
N ARG A 119 -22.12 -25.66 -38.25
CA ARG A 119 -23.28 -25.40 -37.36
C ARG A 119 -22.95 -25.66 -35.90
N LYS A 120 -22.16 -26.70 -35.59
CA LYS A 120 -21.67 -26.96 -34.23
C LYS A 120 -20.74 -25.82 -33.76
N LEU A 121 -19.83 -25.36 -34.62
CA LEU A 121 -18.95 -24.23 -34.33
C LEU A 121 -19.73 -22.94 -34.03
N TRP A 122 -20.81 -22.65 -34.75
CA TRP A 122 -21.64 -21.47 -34.47
C TRP A 122 -22.20 -21.47 -33.04
N ASN A 123 -22.63 -22.65 -32.56
CA ASN A 123 -23.09 -22.81 -31.19
C ASN A 123 -21.94 -22.63 -30.18
N GLU A 124 -20.74 -23.17 -30.46
CA GLU A 124 -19.55 -22.98 -29.61
C GLU A 124 -19.09 -21.50 -29.53
N LEU A 125 -19.42 -20.71 -30.55
CA LEU A 125 -19.15 -19.27 -30.62
C LEU A 125 -20.27 -18.43 -29.99
N ASP A 126 -21.32 -19.05 -29.45
CA ASP A 126 -22.53 -18.39 -28.94
C ASP A 126 -23.19 -17.46 -29.97
N SER A 127 -23.13 -17.84 -31.26
CA SER A 127 -23.74 -17.12 -32.37
C SER A 127 -25.14 -17.66 -32.65
N SER A 128 -26.12 -16.78 -32.76
CA SER A 128 -27.52 -17.11 -33.06
C SER A 128 -28.10 -16.17 -34.13
N ILE A 129 -29.35 -16.39 -34.53
CA ILE A 129 -30.04 -15.49 -35.48
C ILE A 129 -30.20 -14.09 -34.88
N GLU A 130 -30.49 -13.99 -33.58
CA GLU A 130 -30.62 -12.72 -32.85
C GLU A 130 -29.26 -12.06 -32.56
N LYS A 131 -28.21 -12.90 -32.47
CA LYS A 131 -26.83 -12.48 -32.20
C LYS A 131 -25.88 -13.11 -33.23
N PRO A 132 -25.88 -12.62 -34.49
CA PRO A 132 -25.08 -13.19 -35.57
C PRO A 132 -23.61 -12.74 -35.51
N TYR A 133 -23.08 -12.64 -34.29
CA TYR A 133 -21.72 -12.20 -34.01
C TYR A 133 -21.19 -12.89 -32.75
N PHE A 134 -19.88 -13.04 -32.69
CA PHE A 134 -19.16 -13.48 -31.51
C PHE A 134 -18.17 -12.40 -31.06
N ILE A 135 -17.78 -12.47 -29.79
CA ILE A 135 -16.82 -11.52 -29.20
C ILE A 135 -15.44 -11.79 -29.80
N HIS A 136 -14.80 -10.76 -30.36
CA HIS A 136 -13.46 -10.88 -30.92
C HIS A 136 -12.48 -11.39 -29.84
N PRO A 137 -11.61 -12.37 -30.13
CA PRO A 137 -10.78 -13.03 -29.11
C PRO A 137 -9.83 -12.09 -28.36
N GLU A 138 -9.45 -10.96 -28.96
CA GLU A 138 -8.60 -9.94 -28.34
C GLU A 138 -9.37 -8.81 -27.65
N SER A 139 -10.70 -8.79 -27.73
CA SER A 139 -11.48 -7.66 -27.19
C SER A 139 -11.51 -7.62 -25.67
N GLU A 140 -11.48 -8.76 -24.98
CA GLU A 140 -11.44 -8.80 -23.51
C GLU A 140 -10.09 -8.33 -22.97
N THR A 141 -8.98 -8.82 -23.53
CA THR A 141 -7.62 -8.37 -23.18
C THR A 141 -7.46 -6.88 -23.43
N LYS A 142 -7.96 -6.40 -24.58
CA LYS A 142 -7.92 -4.97 -24.90
C LYS A 142 -8.75 -4.14 -23.91
N ARG A 143 -9.99 -4.53 -23.61
CA ARG A 143 -10.82 -3.87 -22.61
C ARG A 143 -10.17 -3.87 -21.22
N ALA A 144 -9.59 -4.99 -20.81
CA ALA A 144 -8.88 -5.08 -19.53
C ALA A 144 -7.69 -4.12 -19.50
N SER A 145 -6.90 -4.07 -20.58
CA SER A 145 -5.76 -3.15 -20.68
C SER A 145 -6.19 -1.68 -20.64
N GLU A 146 -7.30 -1.33 -21.31
CA GLU A 146 -7.86 0.02 -21.29
C GLU A 146 -8.30 0.42 -19.87
N VAL A 147 -8.97 -0.49 -19.15
CA VAL A 147 -9.37 -0.25 -17.75
C VAL A 147 -8.15 -0.09 -16.84
N ILE A 148 -7.14 -0.96 -16.96
CA ILE A 148 -5.91 -0.88 -16.17
C ILE A 148 -5.19 0.44 -16.42
N GLN A 149 -5.08 0.86 -17.69
CA GLN A 149 -4.45 2.12 -18.06
C GLN A 149 -5.20 3.31 -17.46
N ILE A 150 -6.53 3.35 -17.59
CA ILE A 150 -7.35 4.44 -17.05
C ILE A 150 -7.20 4.55 -15.53
N ILE A 151 -7.19 3.42 -14.81
CA ILE A 151 -6.98 3.39 -13.35
C ILE A 151 -5.55 3.83 -12.99
N ASN A 152 -4.53 3.41 -13.74
CA ASN A 152 -3.15 3.81 -13.51
C ASN A 152 -2.98 5.32 -13.67
N ASP A 153 -3.46 5.88 -14.78
CA ASP A 153 -3.35 7.31 -15.07
C ASP A 153 -4.05 8.16 -14.01
N TRP A 154 -5.23 7.70 -13.56
CA TRP A 154 -5.97 8.32 -12.47
C TRP A 154 -5.21 8.29 -11.14
N PHE A 155 -4.59 7.15 -10.82
CA PHE A 155 -3.81 7.00 -9.59
C PHE A 155 -2.54 7.86 -9.61
N ASP A 156 -1.83 7.90 -10.74
CA ASP A 156 -0.66 8.75 -10.92
C ASP A 156 -1.02 10.24 -10.77
N LEU A 157 -2.16 10.68 -11.34
CA LEU A 157 -2.67 12.04 -11.17
C LEU A 157 -2.96 12.37 -9.71
N LEU A 158 -3.53 11.43 -8.94
CA LEU A 158 -3.84 11.60 -7.52
C LEU A 158 -2.64 11.45 -6.58
N ASN A 159 -1.44 11.18 -7.11
CA ASN A 159 -0.26 10.91 -6.30
C ASN A 159 1.00 11.68 -6.72
N THR A 160 0.86 12.77 -7.48
CA THR A 160 1.99 13.60 -7.94
C THR A 160 2.72 14.26 -6.76
N GLN A 161 4.05 14.12 -6.69
CA GLN A 161 4.89 14.68 -5.62
C GLN A 161 5.52 16.05 -5.96
N PHE A 162 5.78 16.25 -7.24
CA PHE A 162 6.39 17.46 -7.81
C PHE A 162 5.46 18.04 -8.88
N PRO A 163 5.65 19.30 -9.30
CA PRO A 163 4.84 19.89 -10.37
C PRO A 163 4.79 19.01 -11.64
N VAL A 164 5.91 18.40 -11.99
CA VAL A 164 5.95 17.33 -12.98
C VAL A 164 6.62 16.13 -12.33
N ASP A 165 5.86 15.06 -12.12
CA ASP A 165 6.34 13.80 -11.57
C ASP A 165 6.44 12.78 -12.70
N LYS A 166 7.68 12.48 -13.11
CA LYS A 166 8.01 11.72 -14.34
C LYS A 166 7.41 12.38 -15.59
N PHE A 167 6.25 11.90 -16.03
CA PHE A 167 5.52 12.37 -17.21
C PHE A 167 4.13 12.92 -16.86
N VAL A 168 3.77 12.94 -15.56
CA VAL A 168 2.46 13.36 -15.08
C VAL A 168 2.57 14.72 -14.44
N LYS A 169 1.78 15.67 -14.94
CA LYS A 169 1.69 17.01 -14.37
C LYS A 169 0.74 16.99 -13.18
N SER A 170 1.07 17.73 -12.12
CA SER A 170 0.16 17.96 -11.00
C SER A 170 -1.16 18.60 -11.46
N TYR A 171 -2.21 18.37 -10.67
CA TYR A 171 -3.58 18.74 -11.01
C TYR A 171 -3.73 20.26 -11.14
N GLY A 172 -4.21 20.76 -12.29
CA GLY A 172 -4.33 22.19 -12.61
C GLY A 172 -3.39 22.68 -13.71
N MET A 173 -2.28 21.99 -13.98
CA MET A 173 -1.34 22.36 -15.06
C MET A 173 -1.77 21.90 -16.46
N ASP A 174 -2.66 20.91 -16.55
CA ASP A 174 -3.29 20.48 -17.80
C ASP A 174 -4.76 20.14 -17.54
N LEU A 175 -5.47 21.15 -17.03
CA LEU A 175 -6.78 20.98 -16.38
C LEU A 175 -7.82 20.34 -17.29
N GLU A 176 -7.80 20.64 -18.60
CA GLU A 176 -8.74 20.08 -19.57
C GLU A 176 -8.56 18.55 -19.69
N ASN A 177 -7.35 18.09 -20.00
CA ASN A 177 -7.08 16.65 -20.14
C ASN A 177 -7.24 15.91 -18.80
N GLN A 178 -6.83 16.53 -17.70
CA GLN A 178 -7.00 15.97 -16.35
C GLN A 178 -8.47 15.81 -15.98
N ASN A 179 -9.32 16.81 -16.26
CA ASN A 179 -10.76 16.70 -16.02
C ASN A 179 -11.44 15.69 -16.93
N GLN A 180 -10.99 15.54 -18.18
CA GLN A 180 -11.46 14.48 -19.07
C GLN A 180 -11.10 13.08 -18.52
N LEU A 181 -9.90 12.90 -17.97
CA LEU A 181 -9.50 11.66 -17.30
C LEU A 181 -10.38 11.38 -16.06
N LEU A 182 -10.57 12.37 -15.19
CA LEU A 182 -11.43 12.23 -14.00
C LEU A 182 -12.87 11.86 -14.41
N LYS A 183 -13.41 12.51 -15.44
CA LYS A 183 -14.75 12.21 -15.97
C LYS A 183 -14.86 10.78 -16.51
N LYS A 184 -13.84 10.27 -17.23
CA LYS A 184 -13.82 8.88 -17.70
C LYS A 184 -13.85 7.88 -16.53
N ILE A 185 -13.10 8.15 -15.46
CA ILE A 185 -13.15 7.34 -14.23
C ILE A 185 -14.53 7.42 -13.58
N ASP A 186 -15.10 8.62 -13.45
CA ASP A 186 -16.42 8.80 -12.85
C ASP A 186 -17.48 7.96 -13.59
N GLU A 187 -17.51 8.05 -14.92
CA GLU A 187 -18.40 7.27 -15.79
C GLU A 187 -18.16 5.76 -15.64
N PHE A 188 -16.90 5.32 -15.58
CA PHE A 188 -16.56 3.91 -15.38
C PHE A 188 -17.04 3.39 -14.01
N ILE A 189 -16.75 4.11 -12.92
CA ILE A 189 -17.08 3.73 -11.55
C ILE A 189 -18.60 3.76 -11.29
N MET A 190 -19.32 4.70 -11.90
CA MET A 190 -20.79 4.78 -11.80
C MET A 190 -21.47 3.56 -12.45
N ASN A 191 -20.96 3.13 -13.61
CA ASN A 191 -21.56 2.06 -14.40
C ASN A 191 -21.10 0.66 -13.97
N MET A 192 -19.92 0.53 -13.35
CA MET A 192 -19.43 -0.77 -12.91
C MET A 192 -20.27 -1.35 -11.76
N ARG A 193 -20.45 -2.68 -11.78
CA ARG A 193 -21.01 -3.44 -10.66
C ARG A 193 -20.02 -4.52 -10.25
N VAL A 194 -19.83 -4.66 -8.95
CA VAL A 194 -18.95 -5.69 -8.39
C VAL A 194 -19.70 -7.01 -8.40
N TYR A 195 -19.02 -8.08 -8.82
CA TYR A 195 -19.60 -9.42 -8.87
C TYR A 195 -20.21 -9.79 -7.51
N GLY A 196 -21.46 -10.27 -7.52
CA GLY A 196 -22.22 -10.60 -6.31
C GLY A 196 -22.89 -9.42 -5.62
N HIS A 197 -22.75 -8.20 -6.14
CA HIS A 197 -23.35 -7.00 -5.56
C HIS A 197 -24.20 -6.23 -6.58
N ASN A 198 -25.44 -5.93 -6.19
CA ASN A 198 -26.38 -5.15 -7.00
C ASN A 198 -26.28 -3.63 -6.74
N SER A 199 -25.70 -3.25 -5.60
CA SER A 199 -25.53 -1.86 -5.17
C SER A 199 -24.07 -1.44 -5.20
N MET A 200 -23.85 -0.12 -5.25
CA MET A 200 -22.54 0.50 -5.22
C MET A 200 -21.88 0.35 -3.84
N LEU A 201 -20.65 -0.13 -3.82
CA LEU A 201 -19.86 -0.32 -2.61
C LEU A 201 -19.21 0.99 -2.11
N PRO A 202 -18.79 1.07 -0.84
CA PRO A 202 -18.22 2.28 -0.25
C PRO A 202 -17.00 2.84 -1.01
N PHE A 203 -16.11 1.99 -1.52
CA PHE A 203 -14.93 2.45 -2.26
C PHE A 203 -15.31 3.16 -3.57
N GLN A 204 -16.35 2.68 -4.27
CA GLN A 204 -16.83 3.31 -5.51
C GLN A 204 -17.34 4.71 -5.22
N LYS A 205 -18.10 4.88 -4.13
CA LYS A 205 -18.51 6.20 -3.63
C LYS A 205 -17.30 7.05 -3.27
N GLY A 206 -16.33 6.48 -2.57
CA GLY A 206 -15.08 7.13 -2.17
C GLY A 206 -14.34 7.73 -3.37
N ILE A 207 -14.17 6.99 -4.46
CA ILE A 207 -13.53 7.48 -5.68
C ILE A 207 -14.29 8.68 -6.27
N LEU A 208 -15.61 8.58 -6.39
CA LEU A 208 -16.45 9.67 -6.92
C LEU A 208 -16.35 10.93 -6.04
N TYR A 209 -16.38 10.76 -4.72
CA TYR A 209 -16.20 11.87 -3.77
C TYR A 209 -14.80 12.49 -3.88
N SER A 210 -13.74 11.68 -3.99
CA SER A 210 -12.37 12.18 -4.12
C SER A 210 -12.17 12.98 -5.40
N ASN A 211 -12.71 12.52 -6.53
CA ASN A 211 -12.62 13.22 -7.81
C ASN A 211 -13.34 14.57 -7.77
N GLU A 212 -14.56 14.59 -7.23
CA GLU A 212 -15.34 15.82 -7.09
C GLU A 212 -14.70 16.79 -6.09
N SER A 213 -14.22 16.28 -4.96
CA SER A 213 -13.52 17.08 -3.95
C SER A 213 -12.23 17.69 -4.49
N LEU A 214 -11.46 16.98 -5.32
CA LEU A 214 -10.24 17.52 -5.92
C LEU A 214 -10.55 18.68 -6.89
N ARG A 215 -11.60 18.52 -7.71
CA ARG A 215 -12.06 19.57 -8.63
C ARG A 215 -12.44 20.84 -7.86
N ASN A 216 -13.27 20.68 -6.84
CA ASN A 216 -13.75 21.80 -6.02
C ASN A 216 -12.63 22.44 -5.21
N LEU A 217 -11.71 21.64 -4.64
CA LEU A 217 -10.58 22.16 -3.88
C LEU A 217 -9.70 23.12 -4.70
N LEU A 218 -9.38 22.78 -5.95
CA LEU A 218 -8.60 23.68 -6.81
C LEU A 218 -9.41 24.95 -7.17
N ALA A 219 -10.71 24.82 -7.41
CA ALA A 219 -11.57 25.95 -7.71
C ALA A 219 -11.66 26.92 -6.53
N ASP A 220 -11.89 26.40 -5.33
CA ASP A 220 -11.98 27.18 -4.10
C ASP A 220 -10.66 27.89 -3.78
N LEU A 221 -9.53 27.17 -3.88
CA LEU A 221 -8.21 27.76 -3.63
C LEU A 221 -7.86 28.88 -4.62
N LYS A 222 -8.35 28.80 -5.87
CA LYS A 222 -8.16 29.85 -6.87
C LYS A 222 -8.99 31.11 -6.60
N LEU A 223 -10.11 30.99 -5.88
CA LEU A 223 -10.91 32.15 -5.49
C LEU A 223 -10.22 32.95 -4.40
N ASP A 224 -9.63 32.27 -3.42
CA ASP A 224 -8.99 32.91 -2.27
C ASP A 224 -7.53 33.31 -2.53
N TYR A 225 -6.83 32.60 -3.42
CA TYR A 225 -5.40 32.81 -3.70
C TYR A 225 -5.11 32.82 -5.21
N SER A 226 -4.80 33.99 -5.77
CA SER A 226 -4.51 34.18 -7.20
C SER A 226 -3.29 33.41 -7.71
N ASP A 227 -2.37 33.07 -6.81
CA ASP A 227 -1.07 32.49 -7.16
C ASP A 227 -1.12 30.95 -7.26
N ILE A 228 -2.20 30.33 -6.76
CA ILE A 228 -2.36 28.87 -6.78
C ILE A 228 -2.91 28.42 -8.13
N ASN A 229 -2.02 27.96 -8.99
CA ASN A 229 -2.38 27.48 -10.33
C ASN A 229 -2.61 25.96 -10.39
N TYR A 230 -2.03 25.19 -9.47
CA TYR A 230 -2.06 23.73 -9.45
C TYR A 230 -1.96 23.16 -8.01
N LEU A 231 -2.29 21.87 -7.86
CA LEU A 231 -2.23 21.12 -6.60
C LEU A 231 -1.32 19.90 -6.71
N ILE A 232 -0.37 19.79 -5.79
CA ILE A 232 0.43 18.57 -5.57
C ILE A 232 -0.44 17.57 -4.82
N THR A 233 -0.98 16.60 -5.54
CA THR A 233 -2.00 15.66 -5.04
C THR A 233 -1.49 14.70 -3.96
N ARG A 234 -0.17 14.44 -3.90
CA ARG A 234 0.46 13.71 -2.77
C ARG A 234 0.19 14.36 -1.41
N ARG A 235 -0.07 15.67 -1.35
CA ARG A 235 -0.33 16.39 -0.09
C ARG A 235 -1.78 16.24 0.40
N VAL A 236 -2.65 15.66 -0.43
CA VAL A 236 -4.08 15.48 -0.15
C VAL A 236 -4.39 14.02 0.22
N ASN A 237 -3.36 13.22 0.50
CA ASN A 237 -3.49 11.85 0.99
C ASN A 237 -2.97 11.72 2.43
N GLN A 238 -3.26 10.58 3.07
CA GLN A 238 -2.86 10.33 4.46
C GLN A 238 -1.44 9.76 4.59
N ASP A 239 -0.70 9.59 3.50
CA ASP A 239 0.61 8.92 3.54
C ASP A 239 1.63 9.70 4.37
N LEU A 240 1.54 11.04 4.41
CA LEU A 240 2.39 11.84 5.29
C LEU A 240 2.19 11.46 6.77
N LEU A 241 0.93 11.19 7.16
CA LEU A 241 0.58 10.76 8.51
C LEU A 241 1.06 9.31 8.78
N GLU A 242 0.93 8.42 7.80
CA GLU A 242 1.45 7.05 7.90
C GLU A 242 2.99 7.02 8.01
N ASN A 243 3.67 7.90 7.27
CA ASN A 243 5.11 8.09 7.36
C ASN A 243 5.52 8.62 8.73
N LEU A 244 4.76 9.57 9.30
CA LEU A 244 4.97 10.06 10.66
C LEU A 244 4.84 8.91 11.68
N PHE A 245 3.79 8.09 11.59
CA PHE A 245 3.65 6.94 12.48
C PHE A 245 4.78 5.92 12.34
N SER A 246 5.27 5.71 11.11
CA SER A 246 6.41 4.84 10.85
C SER A 246 7.70 5.39 11.45
N TYR A 247 7.92 6.70 11.35
CA TYR A 247 9.04 7.39 11.98
C TYR A 247 8.99 7.29 13.51
N LEU A 248 7.83 7.59 14.12
CA LEU A 248 7.63 7.48 15.57
C LEU A 248 7.84 6.05 16.08
N LYS A 249 7.43 5.05 15.31
CA LYS A 249 7.74 3.63 15.61
C LYS A 249 9.23 3.36 15.56
N GLY A 250 9.94 3.88 14.55
CA GLY A 250 11.39 3.73 14.41
C GLY A 250 12.19 4.31 15.58
N MET A 251 11.71 5.40 16.20
CA MET A 251 12.35 6.02 17.36
C MET A 251 12.40 5.11 18.60
N ASN A 252 11.49 4.13 18.71
CA ASN A 252 11.42 3.21 19.84
C ASN A 252 12.21 1.90 19.63
N GLY A 253 13.12 1.88 18.63
CA GLY A 253 14.00 0.75 18.35
C GLY A 253 13.25 -0.53 17.98
N ALA A 254 13.55 -1.64 18.67
CA ALA A 254 12.98 -2.95 18.36
C ALA A 254 11.51 -3.14 18.82
N ASN A 255 10.93 -2.17 19.55
CA ASN A 255 9.55 -2.29 20.02
C ASN A 255 8.56 -1.80 18.95
N THR A 256 7.96 -2.75 18.24
CA THR A 256 7.00 -2.48 17.15
C THR A 256 5.64 -1.97 17.63
N HIS A 257 5.33 -2.08 18.92
CA HIS A 257 4.07 -1.64 19.51
C HIS A 257 4.31 -0.51 20.52
N LEU A 258 4.11 0.73 20.09
CA LEU A 258 4.20 1.90 20.97
C LEU A 258 3.11 1.85 22.05
N THR A 259 3.51 2.01 23.31
CA THR A 259 2.54 2.35 24.37
C THR A 259 2.14 3.83 24.22
N PRO A 260 1.00 4.26 24.79
CA PRO A 260 0.59 5.67 24.75
C PRO A 260 1.65 6.62 25.34
N LEU A 261 2.41 6.18 26.35
CA LEU A 261 3.48 6.98 26.94
C LEU A 261 4.69 7.08 26.00
N ASP A 262 5.09 5.97 25.38
CA ASP A 262 6.18 5.97 24.40
C ASP A 262 5.86 6.87 23.21
N PHE A 263 4.61 6.81 22.74
CA PHE A 263 4.12 7.68 21.67
C PHE A 263 4.21 9.15 22.07
N LYS A 264 3.73 9.52 23.26
CA LYS A 264 3.81 10.90 23.78
C LYS A 264 5.27 11.37 23.87
N HIS A 265 6.18 10.52 24.35
CA HIS A 265 7.60 10.84 24.43
C HIS A 265 8.26 10.99 23.06
N CYS A 266 7.95 10.12 22.10
CA CYS A 266 8.48 10.23 20.73
C CYS A 266 7.95 11.47 20.03
N LEU A 267 6.65 11.77 20.18
CA LEU A 267 6.03 12.96 19.60
C LEU A 267 6.62 14.24 20.20
N LYS A 268 6.76 14.32 21.53
CA LYS A 268 7.40 15.46 22.21
C LYS A 268 8.83 15.68 21.72
N LYS A 269 9.59 14.60 21.52
CA LYS A 269 10.92 14.68 20.92
C LYS A 269 10.85 15.27 19.50
N CYS A 270 9.93 14.80 18.66
CA CYS A 270 9.74 15.34 17.30
C CYS A 270 9.41 16.84 17.30
N GLU A 271 8.54 17.30 18.19
CA GLU A 271 8.17 18.72 18.30
C GLU A 271 9.38 19.59 18.63
N ILE A 272 10.18 19.19 19.63
CA ILE A 272 11.40 19.92 20.02
C ILE A 272 12.40 19.99 18.86
N TYR A 273 12.65 18.87 18.17
CA TYR A 273 13.54 18.86 17.00
C TYR A 273 12.97 19.66 15.81
N SER A 274 11.66 19.84 15.73
CA SER A 274 11.03 20.60 14.63
C SER A 274 11.12 22.12 14.82
N GLU A 275 11.13 22.63 16.05
CA GLU A 275 11.35 24.05 16.34
C GLU A 275 12.79 24.48 16.00
N GLU A 276 13.78 23.62 16.23
CA GLU A 276 15.19 23.86 15.89
C GLU A 276 15.44 23.95 14.36
N LEU A 277 14.69 23.20 13.55
CA LEU A 277 14.81 23.23 12.08
C LEU A 277 14.28 24.54 11.46
N VAL A 278 13.51 25.34 12.19
CA VAL A 278 13.05 26.66 11.72
C VAL A 278 14.17 27.71 11.84
N GLU A 279 15.09 27.58 12.79
CA GLU A 279 16.24 28.49 12.92
C GLU A 279 17.47 28.07 12.08
N VAL A 280 17.60 26.78 11.73
CA VAL A 280 18.80 26.24 11.06
C VAL A 280 18.73 26.28 9.52
N ASN A 281 17.62 26.69 8.91
CA ASN A 281 17.50 26.83 7.44
C ASN A 281 18.35 27.97 6.82
N SER A 282 19.37 28.46 7.53
CA SER A 282 20.40 29.36 7.00
C SER A 282 21.73 28.67 6.67
N ILE A 283 21.93 27.37 6.94
CA ILE A 283 23.18 26.69 6.58
C ILE A 283 22.91 25.28 6.03
N ASP A 284 23.18 25.14 4.73
CA ASP A 284 23.20 23.87 4.01
C ASP A 284 24.25 22.88 4.55
N SER A 285 23.86 21.61 4.48
CA SER A 285 24.69 20.41 4.42
C SER A 285 25.24 19.81 5.72
N VAL A 286 25.51 18.49 5.63
CA VAL A 286 26.07 17.55 6.62
C VAL A 286 24.97 16.95 7.51
N GLY A 287 24.61 15.67 7.38
CA GLY A 287 25.48 14.49 7.32
C GLY A 287 25.38 13.79 8.67
N ARG A 288 24.97 12.51 8.67
CA ARG A 288 24.81 11.70 9.89
C ARG A 288 26.07 11.77 10.76
N GLY A 289 25.99 12.38 11.94
CA GLY A 289 27.13 12.59 12.82
C GLY A 289 26.71 12.61 14.29
N LYS A 290 27.58 12.04 15.13
CA LYS A 290 27.45 11.87 16.60
C LYS A 290 26.92 13.11 17.31
N VAL A 291 26.15 12.86 18.37
CA VAL A 291 25.70 13.87 19.35
C VAL A 291 26.90 14.69 19.83
N SER A 292 26.88 16.00 19.62
CA SER A 292 27.97 16.91 19.99
C SER A 292 27.97 17.21 21.49
N GLN A 293 29.12 17.61 22.04
CA GLN A 293 29.22 18.01 23.45
C GLN A 293 28.30 19.20 23.77
N GLU A 294 28.05 20.07 22.79
CA GLU A 294 27.12 21.20 22.90
C GLU A 294 25.67 20.73 23.10
N GLN A 295 25.26 19.61 22.50
CA GLN A 295 23.93 19.01 22.73
C GLN A 295 23.78 18.45 24.16
N MET A 296 24.87 17.95 24.75
CA MET A 296 24.88 17.49 26.15
C MET A 296 24.88 18.68 27.13
N ASP A 297 25.57 19.76 26.78
CA ASP A 297 25.61 20.97 27.58
C ASP A 297 24.26 21.73 27.52
N LEU A 298 23.56 21.68 26.37
CA LEU A 298 22.19 22.17 26.22
C LEU A 298 21.16 21.36 27.01
N LEU A 299 21.32 20.02 27.09
CA LEU A 299 20.47 19.18 27.95
C LEU A 299 20.58 19.59 29.42
N LYS A 300 21.81 19.88 29.88
CA LYS A 300 22.06 20.42 31.22
C LYS A 300 21.45 21.81 31.40
N CYS A 301 21.62 22.72 30.45
CA CYS A 301 21.00 24.04 30.53
C CYS A 301 19.46 23.94 30.58
N PHE A 302 18.85 22.99 29.86
CA PHE A 302 17.40 22.74 29.92
C PHE A 302 16.96 22.20 31.28
N GLU A 303 17.70 21.26 31.85
CA GLU A 303 17.49 20.74 33.21
C GLU A 303 17.67 21.84 34.29
N GLU A 304 18.50 22.85 34.03
CA GLU A 304 18.68 24.01 34.91
C GLU A 304 17.60 25.08 34.72
N GLN A 305 17.07 25.26 33.50
CA GLN A 305 16.07 26.27 33.16
C GLN A 305 14.66 25.87 33.61
N PHE A 306 14.34 24.58 33.50
CA PHE A 306 13.20 23.99 34.19
C PHE A 306 13.69 23.56 35.56
N ASN A 307 13.55 24.44 36.56
CA ASN A 307 13.86 24.19 37.97
C ASN A 307 12.97 23.06 38.55
N ILE A 308 13.03 21.87 37.95
CA ILE A 308 12.38 20.66 38.39
C ILE A 308 13.16 20.31 39.66
N PRO A 309 12.55 20.44 40.85
CA PRO A 309 13.21 20.01 42.07
C PRO A 309 13.57 18.55 41.84
N GLU A 310 14.83 18.20 42.05
CA GLU A 310 15.36 16.85 41.89
C GLU A 310 14.67 15.91 42.92
N LYS A 311 13.41 15.56 42.64
CA LYS A 311 12.66 14.51 43.34
C LYS A 311 13.08 13.21 42.70
N SER A 312 13.42 12.21 43.50
CA SER A 312 13.76 10.91 42.94
C SER A 312 12.51 10.30 42.28
N ILE A 313 12.71 9.43 41.29
CA ILE A 313 11.62 8.73 40.58
C ILE A 313 10.68 8.03 41.59
N GLU A 314 11.22 7.56 42.71
CA GLU A 314 10.47 6.96 43.80
C GLU A 314 9.51 7.93 44.49
N ASP A 315 9.92 9.18 44.72
CA ASP A 315 9.07 10.24 45.29
C ASP A 315 7.90 10.58 44.34
N GLU A 316 8.16 10.68 43.03
CA GLU A 316 7.13 10.95 42.02
C GLU A 316 6.15 9.78 41.86
N ALA A 317 6.67 8.55 41.84
CA ALA A 317 5.85 7.34 41.80
C ALA A 317 4.98 7.21 43.06
N GLN A 318 5.52 7.56 44.22
CA GLN A 318 4.76 7.59 45.48
C GLN A 318 3.65 8.64 45.42
N GLU A 319 3.93 9.86 44.95
CA GLU A 319 2.92 10.89 44.72
C GLU A 319 1.77 10.37 43.84
N TYR A 320 2.07 9.67 42.74
CA TYR A 320 1.04 9.11 41.85
C TYR A 320 0.19 8.02 42.50
N VAL A 321 0.79 7.15 43.33
CA VAL A 321 0.03 6.16 44.10
C VAL A 321 -0.87 6.84 45.13
N VAL A 322 -0.40 7.94 45.73
CA VAL A 322 -1.15 8.71 46.70
C VAL A 322 -2.30 9.48 46.04
N ASP A 323 -2.14 9.97 44.81
CA ASP A 323 -3.24 10.51 43.98
C ASP A 323 -4.39 9.50 43.90
N TYR A 324 -4.12 8.24 43.57
CA TYR A 324 -5.17 7.22 43.50
C TYR A 324 -5.98 7.10 44.81
N VAL A 325 -5.29 7.16 45.95
CA VAL A 325 -5.94 7.13 47.27
C VAL A 325 -6.76 8.42 47.49
N ALA A 326 -6.18 9.58 47.20
CA ALA A 326 -6.85 10.86 47.32
C ALA A 326 -8.12 10.90 46.46
N LYS A 327 -8.00 10.56 45.16
CA LYS A 327 -9.09 10.51 44.18
C LYS A 327 -10.26 9.62 44.59
N ARG A 328 -9.99 8.51 45.29
CA ARG A 328 -11.03 7.60 45.77
C ARG A 328 -11.90 8.21 46.88
N PHE A 329 -11.33 9.11 47.69
CA PHE A 329 -12.01 9.67 48.87
C PHE A 329 -12.23 11.19 48.81
N ILE A 330 -11.76 11.87 47.76
CA ILE A 330 -11.79 13.34 47.64
C ILE A 330 -13.22 13.91 47.70
N SER A 331 -14.22 13.15 47.25
CA SER A 331 -15.64 13.53 47.33
C SER A 331 -16.17 13.57 48.77
N LYS A 332 -15.60 12.75 49.65
CA LYS A 332 -15.97 12.62 51.06
C LYS A 332 -15.08 13.47 51.97
N TYR A 333 -13.81 13.62 51.62
CA TYR A 333 -12.79 14.35 52.36
C TYR A 333 -12.03 15.31 51.43
N PRO A 334 -12.55 16.53 51.21
CA PRO A 334 -11.95 17.49 50.29
C PRO A 334 -10.55 17.97 50.69
N ASN A 335 -10.15 17.79 51.95
CA ASN A 335 -8.83 18.16 52.46
C ASN A 335 -7.70 17.19 52.06
N LEU A 336 -8.03 16.07 51.38
CA LEU A 336 -7.03 15.10 50.93
C LEU A 336 -6.20 15.57 49.72
N GLY A 337 -6.58 16.67 49.09
CA GLY A 337 -5.88 17.23 47.95
C GLY A 337 -6.75 18.20 47.16
N TYR A 338 -6.31 18.54 45.96
CA TYR A 338 -7.09 19.35 45.03
C TYR A 338 -6.97 18.78 43.62
N LYS A 339 -8.03 18.96 42.83
CA LYS A 339 -7.99 18.55 41.42
C LYS A 339 -7.03 19.44 40.64
N THR A 340 -6.28 18.82 39.75
CA THR A 340 -5.34 19.50 38.84
C THR A 340 -6.01 20.53 37.92
N GLU A 341 -7.33 20.41 37.65
CA GLU A 341 -8.13 21.42 36.92
C GLU A 341 -8.19 22.81 37.57
N LYS A 342 -7.83 22.94 38.85
CA LYS A 342 -7.90 24.21 39.60
C LYS A 342 -6.59 25.00 39.62
N LEU A 343 -5.54 24.52 38.95
CA LEU A 343 -4.28 25.25 38.80
C LEU A 343 -4.46 26.29 37.68
N HIS A 344 -4.18 27.55 37.97
CA HIS A 344 -4.19 28.62 36.95
C HIS A 344 -2.98 28.48 36.02
N ASP A 345 -3.15 28.81 34.74
CA ASP A 345 -2.15 28.66 33.65
C ASP A 345 -0.80 29.39 33.88
N ASN A 346 -0.65 30.16 34.97
CA ASN A 346 0.53 30.97 35.27
C ASN A 346 1.48 30.37 36.33
N GLU A 347 1.16 29.23 36.96
CA GLU A 347 2.07 28.55 37.89
C GLU A 347 2.84 27.43 37.17
N ALA A 348 4.18 27.53 37.15
CA ALA A 348 5.04 26.50 36.59
C ALA A 348 4.74 25.14 37.26
N ALA A 349 4.52 24.10 36.47
CA ALA A 349 4.24 22.76 36.99
C ALA A 349 5.43 22.25 37.81
N THR A 350 5.19 21.95 39.08
CA THR A 350 6.21 21.55 40.07
C THR A 350 6.18 20.06 40.41
N SER A 351 5.23 19.29 39.87
CA SER A 351 5.16 17.84 40.06
C SER A 351 4.75 17.07 38.80
N TRP A 352 5.22 15.82 38.70
CA TRP A 352 4.92 14.91 37.58
C TRP A 352 3.42 14.71 37.35
N ILE A 353 2.61 14.70 38.41
CA ILE A 353 1.13 14.61 38.32
C ILE A 353 0.56 15.80 37.55
N GLN A 354 1.08 17.01 37.79
CA GLN A 354 0.63 18.22 37.08
C GLN A 354 1.00 18.15 35.59
N ILE A 355 2.16 17.57 35.25
CA ILE A 355 2.62 17.38 33.87
C ILE A 355 1.80 16.30 33.14
N MET A 356 1.37 15.25 33.84
CA MET A 356 0.67 14.11 33.24
C MET A 356 -0.85 14.24 33.20
N SER A 357 -1.43 15.07 34.06
CA SER A 357 -2.88 15.16 34.21
C SER A 357 -3.55 16.01 33.13
N ASN A 358 -4.60 15.48 32.50
CA ASN A 358 -5.55 16.26 31.71
C ASN A 358 -6.68 16.84 32.60
N GLY A 359 -6.35 17.37 33.79
CA GLY A 359 -7.29 17.95 34.76
C GLY A 359 -8.02 16.97 35.71
N HIS A 360 -7.86 15.66 35.51
CA HIS A 360 -8.64 14.63 36.23
C HIS A 360 -7.86 13.90 37.35
N LEU A 361 -6.57 14.18 37.52
CA LEU A 361 -5.78 13.71 38.66
C LEU A 361 -5.89 14.69 39.83
N ILE A 362 -5.65 14.17 41.03
CA ILE A 362 -5.62 14.91 42.29
C ILE A 362 -4.17 15.16 42.67
N THR A 363 -3.81 16.41 42.91
CA THR A 363 -2.59 16.73 43.64
C THR A 363 -2.85 16.46 45.12
N PRO A 364 -2.18 15.47 45.75
CA PRO A 364 -2.44 15.13 47.14
C PRO A 364 -2.06 16.26 48.09
N SER A 365 -2.72 16.31 49.26
CA SER A 365 -2.33 17.25 50.31
C SER A 365 -1.02 16.83 50.99
N ASN A 366 -0.28 17.81 51.52
CA ASN A 366 0.97 17.55 52.25
C ASN A 366 0.78 16.59 53.43
N GLU A 367 -0.37 16.65 54.12
CA GLU A 367 -0.70 15.74 55.21
C GLU A 367 -0.80 14.29 54.72
N LEU A 368 -1.44 14.06 53.56
CA LEU A 368 -1.57 12.74 52.96
C LEU A 368 -0.22 12.21 52.43
N LEU A 369 0.61 13.08 51.85
CA LEU A 369 1.96 12.73 51.39
C LEU A 369 2.88 12.34 52.55
N LEU A 370 2.86 13.09 53.66
CA LEU A 370 3.63 12.75 54.86
C LEU A 370 3.19 11.41 55.44
N ALA A 371 1.88 11.14 55.47
CA ALA A 371 1.36 9.84 55.89
C ALA A 371 1.80 8.70 54.97
N ALA A 372 1.86 8.95 53.67
CA ALA A 372 2.33 7.97 52.69
C ALA A 372 3.82 7.66 52.86
N LYS A 373 4.65 8.70 53.06
CA LYS A 373 6.09 8.57 53.32
C LYS A 373 6.36 7.76 54.57
N TYR A 374 5.72 8.13 55.68
CA TYR A 374 5.83 7.40 56.93
C TYR A 374 5.35 5.94 56.79
N MET A 375 4.24 5.71 56.10
CA MET A 375 3.74 4.36 55.84
C MET A 375 4.73 3.53 55.02
N GLU A 376 5.37 4.11 54.00
CA GLU A 376 6.37 3.41 53.19
C GLU A 376 7.58 3.01 54.03
N ASP A 377 8.08 3.89 54.89
CA ASP A 377 9.21 3.59 55.78
C ASP A 377 8.88 2.40 56.72
N GLU A 378 7.71 2.42 57.34
CA GLU A 378 7.24 1.32 58.19
C GLU A 378 6.96 0.05 57.39
N PHE A 379 6.44 0.18 56.18
CA PHE A 379 6.23 -0.95 55.27
C PHE A 379 7.56 -1.61 54.94
N GLN A 380 8.60 -0.85 54.63
CA GLN A 380 9.92 -1.39 54.30
C GLN A 380 10.61 -2.01 55.52
N LYS A 381 10.50 -1.40 56.72
CA LYS A 381 10.98 -2.02 57.97
C LYS A 381 10.32 -3.37 58.24
N LEU A 382 9.03 -3.49 57.99
CA LEU A 382 8.27 -4.71 58.27
C LEU A 382 8.47 -5.82 57.23
N HIS A 383 8.57 -5.44 55.95
CA HIS A 383 8.55 -6.36 54.82
C HIS A 383 9.91 -6.59 54.16
N GLY A 384 10.84 -5.62 54.23
CA GLY A 384 12.09 -5.63 53.48
C GLY A 384 11.86 -5.85 51.98
N ASN A 385 12.63 -6.75 51.37
CA ASN A 385 12.49 -7.12 49.95
C ASN A 385 11.34 -8.11 49.67
N ASN A 386 10.72 -8.70 50.69
CA ASN A 386 9.71 -9.75 50.56
C ASN A 386 8.37 -9.32 51.16
N ILE A 387 7.45 -10.26 51.43
CA ILE A 387 6.27 -10.04 52.26
C ILE A 387 6.44 -10.87 53.53
N ASN A 388 6.44 -10.20 54.68
CA ASN A 388 6.41 -10.85 55.99
C ASN A 388 5.20 -11.83 56.05
N ARG A 389 5.36 -12.96 56.74
CA ARG A 389 4.33 -14.01 56.82
C ARG A 389 3.64 -14.06 58.18
N SER A 390 3.92 -13.12 59.07
CA SER A 390 3.20 -12.98 60.33
C SER A 390 1.70 -12.75 60.09
N SER A 391 0.87 -13.15 61.05
CA SER A 391 -0.57 -12.89 60.97
C SER A 391 -0.84 -11.41 61.19
N LYS A 392 -1.90 -10.87 60.54
CA LYS A 392 -2.45 -9.52 60.75
C LYS A 392 -1.51 -8.34 60.41
N ILE A 393 -0.61 -8.52 59.44
CA ILE A 393 0.34 -7.47 59.00
C ILE A 393 -0.34 -6.16 58.58
N ILE A 394 -1.45 -6.23 57.85
CA ILE A 394 -2.18 -5.04 57.43
C ILE A 394 -2.75 -4.27 58.63
N GLU A 395 -3.23 -4.98 59.66
CA GLU A 395 -3.70 -4.36 60.90
C GLU A 395 -2.55 -3.75 61.70
N GLN A 396 -1.37 -4.38 61.66
CA GLN A 396 -0.17 -3.88 62.31
C GLN A 396 0.29 -2.56 61.66
N LEU A 397 0.46 -2.52 60.34
CA LEU A 397 0.81 -1.30 59.61
C LEU A 397 -0.23 -0.20 59.78
N PHE A 398 -1.52 -0.56 59.71
CA PHE A 398 -2.59 0.39 59.96
C PHE A 398 -2.50 1.03 61.36
N LYS A 399 -2.26 0.24 62.41
CA LYS A 399 -2.13 0.75 63.78
C LYS A 399 -0.91 1.67 63.94
N THR A 400 0.22 1.30 63.34
CA THR A 400 1.45 2.12 63.39
C THR A 400 1.26 3.46 62.69
N VAL A 401 0.66 3.48 61.49
CA VAL A 401 0.44 4.72 60.73
C VAL A 401 -0.64 5.59 61.38
N LYS A 402 -1.66 4.97 61.99
CA LYS A 402 -2.74 5.69 62.71
C LYS A 402 -2.23 6.47 63.92
N GLN A 403 -1.16 6.03 64.57
CA GLN A 403 -0.63 6.72 65.76
C GLN A 403 -0.02 8.09 65.46
N LEU A 404 0.32 8.38 64.19
CA LEU A 404 1.10 9.55 63.80
C LEU A 404 0.34 10.56 62.93
N HIS A 405 -0.87 10.23 62.47
CA HIS A 405 -1.60 11.05 61.50
C HIS A 405 -3.09 11.21 61.85
N SER A 406 -3.62 12.41 61.58
CA SER A 406 -5.04 12.78 61.80
C SER A 406 -5.98 12.30 60.69
N LEU A 407 -5.50 11.46 59.77
CA LEU A 407 -6.28 10.94 58.64
C LEU A 407 -7.35 9.94 59.09
N ARG A 408 -8.43 9.86 58.30
CA ARG A 408 -9.53 8.92 58.57
C ARG A 408 -9.10 7.48 58.35
N ASP A 409 -9.58 6.58 59.22
CA ASP A 409 -9.22 5.15 59.22
C ASP A 409 -9.34 4.48 57.84
N GLU A 410 -10.37 4.80 57.07
CA GLU A 410 -10.59 4.20 55.74
C GLU A 410 -9.55 4.65 54.70
N VAL A 411 -9.01 5.86 54.83
CA VAL A 411 -7.96 6.40 53.95
C VAL A 411 -6.64 5.70 54.24
N ILE A 412 -6.27 5.57 55.52
CA ILE A 412 -5.04 4.87 55.93
C ILE A 412 -5.11 3.40 55.53
N LYS A 413 -6.25 2.73 55.75
CA LYS A 413 -6.44 1.35 55.29
C LYS A 413 -6.25 1.24 53.78
N CYS A 414 -6.85 2.14 53.01
CA CYS A 414 -6.71 2.12 51.55
C CYS A 414 -5.24 2.28 51.14
N LEU A 415 -4.49 3.16 51.79
CA LEU A 415 -3.08 3.40 51.50
C LEU A 415 -2.21 2.16 51.77
N VAL A 416 -2.39 1.51 52.92
CA VAL A 416 -1.72 0.25 53.27
C VAL A 416 -2.08 -0.87 52.29
N TRP A 417 -3.37 -1.02 51.96
CA TRP A 417 -3.84 -2.03 51.02
C TRP A 417 -3.26 -1.82 49.62
N THR A 418 -3.33 -0.60 49.09
CA THR A 418 -2.80 -0.26 47.76
C THR A 418 -1.31 -0.62 47.68
N ARG A 419 -0.50 -0.23 48.67
CA ARG A 419 0.94 -0.53 48.66
C ARG A 419 1.24 -2.03 48.77
N THR A 420 0.45 -2.75 49.57
CA THR A 420 0.55 -4.21 49.73
C THR A 420 0.24 -4.90 48.40
N PHE A 421 -0.83 -4.51 47.71
CA PHE A 421 -1.19 -5.04 46.39
C PHE A 421 -0.11 -4.77 45.34
N ILE A 422 0.47 -3.57 45.34
CA ILE A 422 1.59 -3.23 44.44
C ILE A 422 2.77 -4.19 44.68
N ARG A 423 3.15 -4.47 45.94
CA ARG A 423 4.22 -5.45 46.26
C ARG A 423 3.88 -6.86 45.78
N PHE A 424 2.65 -7.32 46.01
CA PHE A 424 2.20 -8.63 45.54
C PHE A 424 2.32 -8.75 44.01
N ASN A 425 1.88 -7.73 43.27
CA ASN A 425 1.96 -7.72 41.82
C ASN A 425 3.41 -7.71 41.32
N ALA A 426 4.30 -6.96 41.97
CA ALA A 426 5.73 -6.95 41.64
C ALA A 426 6.37 -8.33 41.86
N LEU A 427 6.09 -8.98 42.99
CA LEU A 427 6.60 -10.33 43.29
C LEU A 427 6.06 -11.38 42.31
N ASN A 428 4.77 -11.31 41.97
CA ASN A 428 4.17 -12.23 40.98
C ASN A 428 4.81 -12.08 39.60
N LYS A 429 5.09 -10.84 39.15
CA LYS A 429 5.79 -10.60 37.88
C LYS A 429 7.23 -11.13 37.89
N ALA A 430 7.95 -10.96 39.00
CA ALA A 430 9.30 -11.52 39.13
C ALA A 430 9.29 -13.06 39.04
N ILE A 431 8.32 -13.71 39.70
CA ILE A 431 8.13 -15.17 39.60
C ILE A 431 7.79 -15.61 38.17
N GLU A 432 6.92 -14.88 37.46
CA GLU A 432 6.61 -15.17 36.06
C GLU A 432 7.82 -15.05 35.13
N HIS A 433 8.69 -14.07 35.37
CA HIS A 433 9.90 -13.84 34.58
C HIS A 433 10.96 -14.94 34.80
N ASP A 434 11.08 -15.46 36.04
CA ASP A 434 12.04 -16.51 36.38
C ASP A 434 11.55 -17.93 36.04
N MET A 435 10.29 -18.10 35.60
CA MET A 435 9.77 -19.39 35.16
C MET A 435 10.25 -19.75 33.74
N PRO A 436 10.77 -20.98 33.51
CA PRO A 436 11.16 -21.43 32.18
C PRO A 436 9.95 -21.46 31.24
N LYS A 437 10.09 -20.83 30.06
CA LYS A 437 9.04 -20.59 29.04
C LYS A 437 8.24 -21.84 28.61
N ASN A 438 8.72 -23.04 28.90
CA ASN A 438 8.07 -24.32 28.56
C ASN A 438 7.03 -24.82 29.57
N LYS A 439 6.71 -24.08 30.65
CA LYS A 439 5.69 -24.47 31.65
C LYS A 439 4.53 -23.48 31.81
N ILE A 440 4.27 -22.61 30.82
CA ILE A 440 3.07 -21.76 30.81
C ILE A 440 1.85 -22.59 30.37
N THR A 441 1.45 -23.57 31.18
CA THR A 441 0.07 -24.08 31.10
C THR A 441 -0.82 -23.06 31.80
N LYS A 442 -1.76 -22.45 31.06
CA LYS A 442 -2.83 -21.58 31.57
C LYS A 442 -3.69 -22.32 32.61
N LYS A 443 -3.20 -22.47 33.84
CA LYS A 443 -4.05 -22.80 34.99
C LYS A 443 -4.76 -21.51 35.38
N LYS A 444 -6.05 -21.41 35.01
CA LYS A 444 -6.97 -20.41 35.57
C LYS A 444 -6.82 -20.42 37.09
N ILE A 445 -6.28 -19.33 37.64
CA ILE A 445 -6.27 -19.08 39.08
C ILE A 445 -7.74 -19.01 39.52
N ARG A 446 -8.17 -19.99 40.31
CA ARG A 446 -9.48 -19.96 40.96
C ARG A 446 -9.47 -18.80 41.95
N LYS A 447 -10.35 -17.81 41.76
CA LYS A 447 -10.66 -16.81 42.79
C LYS A 447 -11.17 -17.57 44.01
N PHE A 448 -10.40 -17.57 45.08
CA PHE A 448 -10.94 -17.87 46.40
C PHE A 448 -11.67 -16.62 46.88
N ILE A 449 -12.99 -16.75 47.00
CA ILE A 449 -13.81 -15.85 47.79
C ILE A 449 -13.69 -16.38 49.22
N VAL A 450 -13.26 -15.52 50.14
CA VAL A 450 -13.59 -15.67 51.57
C VAL A 450 -14.84 -14.85 51.80
#